data_AF-A0A2V5LW67-F1
#
_entry.id   AF-A0A2V5LW67-F1
#
_cell.length_a   1.000
_cell.length_b   1.000
_cell.length_c   1.000
_cell.angle_alpha   90.00
_cell.angle_beta   90.00
_cell.angle_gamma   90.00
#
_symmetry.space_group_name_H-M   'P 1'
#
loop_
_entity.id
_entity.type
_entity.pdbx_description
1 polymer ?
#
loop_
_entity_poly.entity_id
_entity_poly.type
_entity_poly.pdbx_seq_one_letter_code
_entity_poly.pdbx_strand_id
1 'polypeptide(L)'
;MTKESYVIAYWLLPETAAHAVLSHEIAELARQVSAPSFEPHVTVFIASENTVSPEQVVRKIGDIDLELTIRGIRFSEQFTRTLFLQFALSDELQRLADVIWRASGAPIRYLVDPHLSLLYAKLPGETKQTLAEEVRLPFGKIRFISICAMRCARPTTTAAEVEQWKLLAP
;
A
#
# COMPACT_ATOMS: atom_id res chain seq x y z
N MET A 1 17.78 -19.52 7.78
CA MET A 1 16.33 -19.30 7.80
C MET A 1 16.06 -18.00 8.55
N THR A 2 15.86 -16.90 7.84
CA THR A 2 15.34 -15.67 8.45
C THR A 2 13.91 -15.97 8.89
N LYS A 3 13.67 -15.97 10.20
CA LYS A 3 12.35 -16.16 10.79
C LYS A 3 11.41 -15.15 10.13
N GLU A 4 10.39 -15.61 9.43
CA GLU A 4 9.35 -14.72 8.87
C GLU A 4 8.83 -13.84 10.00
N SER A 5 9.08 -12.53 9.88
CA SER A 5 8.58 -11.54 10.82
C SER A 5 7.33 -10.93 10.23
N TYR A 6 6.22 -10.99 10.96
CA TYR A 6 5.03 -10.26 10.59
C TYR A 6 5.10 -8.84 11.14
N VAL A 7 4.39 -7.93 10.47
CA VAL A 7 4.28 -6.52 10.83
C VAL A 7 2.84 -6.07 10.72
N ILE A 8 2.52 -4.96 11.38
CA ILE A 8 1.28 -4.24 11.21
C ILE A 8 1.52 -3.12 10.21
N ALA A 9 0.87 -3.16 9.05
CA ALA A 9 0.88 -2.10 8.06
C ALA A 9 -0.43 -1.31 8.14
N TYR A 10 -0.33 0.02 8.18
CA TYR A 10 -1.46 0.93 8.21
C TYR A 10 -1.68 1.48 6.80
N TRP A 11 -2.86 1.24 6.25
CA TRP A 11 -3.18 1.44 4.84
C TRP A 11 -4.26 2.50 4.68
N LEU A 12 -4.02 3.49 3.82
CA LEU A 12 -5.08 4.33 3.29
C LEU A 12 -5.82 3.60 2.18
N LEU A 13 -7.15 3.68 2.19
CA LEU A 13 -8.01 3.10 1.16
C LEU A 13 -8.68 4.22 0.33
N PRO A 14 -8.70 4.07 -1.00
CA PRO A 14 -9.27 5.05 -1.90
C PRO A 14 -10.79 5.14 -1.76
N GLU A 15 -11.37 6.28 -2.14
CA GLU A 15 -12.82 6.41 -2.25
C GLU A 15 -13.43 5.45 -3.29
N THR A 16 -14.72 5.18 -3.18
CA THR A 16 -15.41 4.11 -3.93
C THR A 16 -15.17 4.13 -5.45
N ALA A 17 -15.19 5.30 -6.09
CA ALA A 17 -15.00 5.40 -7.53
C ALA A 17 -13.55 5.05 -7.95
N ALA A 18 -12.56 5.61 -7.26
CA ALA A 18 -11.16 5.30 -7.50
C ALA A 18 -10.82 3.85 -7.12
N HIS A 19 -11.39 3.35 -6.02
CA HIS A 19 -11.27 1.96 -5.59
C HIS A 19 -11.69 0.98 -6.69
N ALA A 20 -12.87 1.20 -7.30
CA ALA A 20 -13.37 0.31 -8.34
C ALA A 20 -12.45 0.27 -9.57
N VAL A 21 -11.95 1.43 -10.01
CA VAL A 21 -11.01 1.53 -11.13
C VAL A 21 -9.69 0.83 -10.81
N LEU A 22 -9.11 1.11 -9.63
CA LEU A 22 -7.83 0.53 -9.24
C LEU A 22 -7.92 -0.99 -9.01
N SER A 23 -9.02 -1.46 -8.42
CA SER A 23 -9.25 -2.89 -8.21
C SER A 23 -9.35 -3.64 -9.54
N HIS A 24 -10.04 -3.06 -10.52
CA HIS A 24 -10.12 -3.61 -11.87
C HIS A 24 -8.73 -3.67 -12.52
N GLU A 25 -7.96 -2.58 -12.46
CA GLU A 25 -6.61 -2.53 -13.03
C GLU A 25 -5.66 -3.55 -12.39
N ILE A 26 -5.67 -3.65 -11.05
CA ILE A 26 -4.88 -4.65 -10.31
C ILE A 26 -5.26 -6.06 -10.76
N ALA A 27 -6.55 -6.36 -10.87
CA ALA A 27 -7.03 -7.68 -11.27
C ALA A 27 -6.63 -8.04 -12.71
N GLU A 28 -6.75 -7.09 -13.66
CA GLU A 28 -6.35 -7.33 -15.05
C GLU A 28 -4.84 -7.54 -15.19
N LEU A 29 -4.01 -6.67 -14.59
CA LEU A 29 -2.56 -6.84 -14.59
C LEU A 29 -2.15 -8.16 -13.93
N ALA A 30 -2.75 -8.50 -12.79
CA ALA A 30 -2.47 -9.75 -12.10
C ALA A 30 -2.80 -10.97 -12.95
N ARG A 31 -3.94 -10.95 -13.65
CA ARG A 31 -4.38 -12.02 -14.55
C ARG A 31 -3.45 -12.22 -15.74
N GLN A 32 -2.90 -11.15 -16.32
CA GLN A 32 -2.00 -11.24 -17.48
C GLN A 32 -0.71 -12.01 -17.19
N VAL A 33 -0.22 -11.98 -15.94
CA VAL A 33 1.06 -12.59 -15.53
C VAL A 33 0.92 -13.64 -14.44
N SER A 34 -0.30 -14.12 -14.15
CA SER A 34 -0.57 -15.10 -13.09
C SER A 34 -0.04 -14.69 -11.71
N ALA A 35 -0.26 -13.43 -11.34
CA ALA A 35 0.13 -12.82 -10.07
C ALA A 35 -1.05 -12.72 -9.09
N PRO A 36 -0.81 -12.49 -7.78
CA PRO A 36 -1.87 -12.27 -6.81
C PRO A 36 -2.56 -10.92 -7.05
N SER A 37 -3.88 -10.89 -6.86
CA SER A 37 -4.64 -9.65 -6.67
C SER A 37 -4.64 -9.25 -5.19
N PHE A 38 -4.82 -7.96 -4.91
CA PHE A 38 -4.83 -7.42 -3.56
C PHE A 38 -5.64 -6.12 -3.51
N GLU A 39 -6.02 -5.70 -2.30
CA GLU A 39 -6.77 -4.47 -2.08
C GLU A 39 -5.96 -3.23 -2.51
N PRO A 40 -6.50 -2.27 -3.28
CA PRO A 40 -5.76 -1.05 -3.61
C PRO A 40 -5.53 -0.19 -2.36
N HIS A 41 -4.27 0.07 -2.04
CA HIS A 41 -3.91 0.80 -0.81
C HIS A 41 -2.63 1.63 -0.95
N VAL A 42 -2.48 2.63 -0.07
CA VAL A 42 -1.19 3.30 0.20
C VAL A 42 -0.75 2.95 1.61
N THR A 43 0.42 2.32 1.75
CA THR A 43 1.00 2.08 3.08
C THR A 43 1.54 3.38 3.66
N VAL A 44 0.95 3.83 4.77
CA VAL A 44 1.36 5.07 5.46
C VAL A 44 2.44 4.78 6.51
N PHE A 45 2.23 3.74 7.31
CA PHE A 45 3.14 3.38 8.39
C PHE A 45 3.21 1.86 8.60
N ILE A 46 4.34 1.36 9.10
CA ILE A 46 4.58 -0.04 9.43
C ILE A 46 5.16 -0.11 10.83
N ALA A 47 4.45 -0.82 11.71
CA ALA A 47 4.84 -1.10 13.08
C ALA A 47 5.14 -2.60 13.27
N SER A 48 5.88 -2.94 14.32
CA SER A 48 6.07 -4.33 14.75
C SER A 48 4.82 -4.85 15.47
N GLU A 49 4.60 -6.17 15.51
CA GLU A 49 3.40 -6.75 16.16
C GLU A 49 3.34 -6.55 17.68
N ASN A 50 4.46 -6.28 18.33
CA ASN A 50 4.55 -6.08 19.79
C ASN A 50 4.21 -4.66 20.24
N THR A 51 3.60 -3.84 19.38
CA THR A 51 3.20 -2.47 19.67
C THR A 51 1.79 -2.39 20.25
N VAL A 52 1.30 -1.16 20.46
CA VAL A 52 -0.10 -0.85 20.80
C VAL A 52 -1.06 -1.56 19.83
N SER A 53 -2.25 -1.93 20.31
CA SER A 53 -3.29 -2.61 19.52
C SER A 53 -3.62 -1.80 18.25
N PRO A 54 -3.64 -2.44 17.06
CA PRO A 54 -3.98 -1.76 15.81
C PRO A 54 -5.34 -1.06 15.84
N GLU A 55 -6.32 -1.66 16.52
CA GLU A 55 -7.67 -1.10 16.68
C GLU A 55 -7.64 0.20 17.49
N GLN A 56 -6.81 0.28 18.53
CA GLN A 56 -6.63 1.51 19.31
C GLN A 56 -5.95 2.60 18.48
N VAL A 57 -4.98 2.22 17.64
CA VAL A 57 -4.30 3.15 16.73
C VAL A 57 -5.27 3.71 15.70
N VAL A 58 -6.02 2.86 15.00
CA VAL A 58 -7.01 3.28 14.00
C VAL A 58 -8.08 4.18 14.61
N ARG A 59 -8.65 3.80 15.76
CA ARG A 59 -9.64 4.64 16.47
C ARG A 59 -9.11 6.02 16.86
N LYS A 60 -7.82 6.13 17.18
CA LYS A 60 -7.20 7.42 17.55
C LYS A 60 -7.01 8.35 16.36
N ILE A 61 -6.88 7.79 15.17
CA ILE A 61 -6.76 8.56 13.92
C ILE A 61 -8.13 9.18 13.58
N GLY A 62 -9.20 8.38 13.69
CA GLY A 62 -10.55 8.81 13.34
C GLY A 62 -10.77 8.89 11.84
N ASP A 63 -11.69 9.76 11.42
CA ASP A 63 -12.06 9.92 10.02
C ASP A 63 -10.90 10.49 9.19
N ILE A 64 -10.77 10.01 7.96
CA ILE A 64 -9.74 10.43 7.02
C ILE A 64 -10.39 11.09 5.81
N ASP A 65 -9.77 12.16 5.35
CA ASP A 65 -10.03 12.76 4.04
C ASP A 65 -8.71 13.34 3.51
N LEU A 66 -8.05 12.61 2.61
CA LEU A 66 -6.77 12.99 2.04
C LEU A 66 -6.78 12.84 0.53
N GLU A 67 -6.33 13.86 -0.18
CA GLU A 67 -6.14 13.81 -1.63
C GLU A 67 -4.65 13.73 -1.97
N LEU A 68 -4.24 12.68 -2.69
CA LEU A 68 -2.87 12.51 -3.15
C LEU A 68 -2.76 12.72 -4.66
N THR A 69 -1.75 13.48 -5.08
CA THR A 69 -1.47 13.75 -6.50
C THR A 69 -0.55 12.70 -7.10
N ILE A 70 -0.95 12.11 -8.22
CA ILE A 70 -0.16 11.10 -8.94
C ILE A 70 1.02 11.79 -9.65
N ARG A 71 2.22 11.25 -9.45
CA ARG A 71 3.46 11.66 -10.15
C ARG A 71 3.76 10.79 -11.37
N GLY A 72 3.09 9.65 -11.47
CA GLY A 72 3.16 8.72 -12.58
C GLY A 72 3.41 7.29 -12.12
N ILE A 73 3.48 6.40 -13.10
CA ILE A 73 3.71 4.97 -12.87
C ILE A 73 5.22 4.73 -12.83
N ARG A 74 5.66 3.87 -11.91
CA ARG A 74 7.05 3.47 -11.72
C ARG A 74 7.11 1.96 -11.48
N PHE A 75 8.30 1.39 -11.65
CA PHE A 75 8.57 -0.02 -11.41
C PHE A 75 9.95 -0.20 -10.79
N SER A 76 10.16 -1.34 -10.13
CA SER A 76 11.45 -1.69 -9.51
C SER A 76 11.67 -3.20 -9.50
N GLU A 77 12.77 -3.66 -8.89
CA GLU A 77 13.04 -5.08 -8.66
C GLU A 77 12.42 -5.63 -7.36
N GLN A 78 11.92 -4.76 -6.49
CA GLN A 78 11.27 -5.19 -5.25
C GLN A 78 9.90 -5.79 -5.57
N PHE A 79 9.62 -7.00 -5.06
CA PHE A 79 8.37 -7.72 -5.32
C PHE A 79 7.10 -6.89 -5.01
N THR A 80 7.08 -6.16 -3.90
CA THR A 80 5.95 -5.28 -3.55
C THR A 80 5.97 -3.92 -4.24
N ARG A 81 6.87 -3.71 -5.21
CA ARG A 81 7.00 -2.51 -6.04
C ARG A 81 7.33 -2.88 -7.49
N THR A 82 6.76 -3.98 -7.99
CA THR A 82 6.92 -4.41 -9.38
C THR A 82 6.36 -3.37 -10.33
N LEU A 83 5.14 -2.91 -10.11
CA LEU A 83 4.53 -1.78 -10.81
C LEU A 83 3.67 -1.01 -9.82
N PHE A 84 3.79 0.31 -9.76
CA PHE A 84 3.09 1.13 -8.78
C PHE A 84 2.86 2.56 -9.25
N LEU A 85 1.81 3.17 -8.73
CA LEU A 85 1.58 4.61 -8.79
C LEU A 85 2.45 5.29 -7.74
N GLN A 86 3.30 6.21 -8.16
CA GLN A 86 4.01 7.11 -7.25
C GLN A 86 3.13 8.34 -6.98
N PHE A 87 2.95 8.69 -5.72
CA PHE A 87 2.32 9.96 -5.33
C PHE A 87 3.35 11.01 -4.93
N ALA A 88 2.93 12.27 -4.95
CA ALA A 88 3.64 13.35 -4.30
C ALA A 88 3.53 13.19 -2.78
N LEU A 89 4.64 13.37 -2.07
CA LEU A 89 4.58 13.53 -0.62
C LEU A 89 3.93 14.88 -0.28
N SER A 90 2.99 14.87 0.66
CA SER A 90 2.38 16.07 1.23
C SER A 90 2.63 16.14 2.74
N ASP A 91 2.61 17.35 3.30
CA ASP A 91 2.74 17.54 4.74
C ASP A 91 1.61 16.86 5.51
N GLU A 92 0.41 16.80 4.93
CA GLU A 92 -0.77 16.14 5.52
C GLU A 92 -0.55 14.64 5.65
N LEU A 93 0.00 14.00 4.62
CA LEU A 93 0.32 12.58 4.66
C LEU A 93 1.43 12.28 5.67
N GLN A 94 2.47 13.14 5.72
CA GLN A 94 3.52 12.95 6.72
C GLN A 94 2.99 13.19 8.14
N ARG A 95 2.09 14.15 8.35
CA ARG A 95 1.41 14.35 9.64
C ARG A 95 0.59 13.12 10.04
N LEU A 96 -0.13 12.49 9.12
CA LEU A 96 -0.85 11.25 9.39
C LEU A 96 0.11 10.13 9.81
N ALA A 97 1.22 9.96 9.10
CA ALA A 97 2.25 8.99 9.48
C ALA A 97 2.84 9.26 10.87
N ASP A 98 3.05 10.54 11.22
CA ASP A 98 3.54 10.93 12.54
C ASP A 98 2.51 10.64 13.64
N VAL A 99 1.22 10.81 13.36
CA VAL A 99 0.13 10.42 14.28
C VAL A 99 0.13 8.91 14.49
N ILE A 100 0.21 8.11 13.42
CA ILE A 100 0.25 6.65 13.50
C ILE A 100 1.51 6.18 14.26
N TRP A 101 2.66 6.79 13.97
CA TRP A 101 3.92 6.50 14.66
C TRP A 101 3.80 6.72 16.17
N ARG A 102 3.29 7.89 16.59
CA ARG A 102 3.07 8.19 18.01
C ARG A 102 2.03 7.28 18.66
N ALA A 103 0.96 6.95 17.93
CA ALA A 103 -0.12 6.12 18.44
C ALA A 103 0.29 4.64 18.58
N SER A 104 1.09 4.13 17.65
CA SER A 104 1.61 2.76 17.71
C SER A 104 2.71 2.60 18.76
N GLY A 105 3.43 3.66 19.12
CA GLY A 105 4.58 3.57 20.01
C GLY A 105 5.78 2.88 19.34
N ALA A 106 5.82 2.87 18.01
CA ALA A 106 6.94 2.31 17.27
C ALA A 106 8.23 3.11 17.56
N PRO A 107 9.40 2.45 17.68
CA PRO A 107 10.63 3.09 18.12
C PRO A 107 11.24 4.03 17.06
N ILE A 108 10.92 3.80 15.79
CA ILE A 108 11.52 4.50 14.66
C ILE A 108 10.45 5.25 13.88
N ARG A 109 10.64 6.56 13.74
CA ARG A 109 9.90 7.41 12.81
C ARG A 109 10.58 7.35 11.44
N TYR A 110 9.79 7.38 10.36
CA TYR A 110 10.33 7.46 9.01
C TYR A 110 9.51 8.38 8.10
N LEU A 111 10.12 8.80 7.00
CA LEU A 111 9.50 9.58 5.94
C LEU A 111 8.67 8.65 5.04
N VAL A 112 7.40 8.98 4.82
CA VAL A 112 6.55 8.20 3.92
C VAL A 112 7.04 8.35 2.48
N ASP A 113 7.16 7.23 1.78
CA ASP A 113 7.31 7.18 0.31
C ASP A 113 6.00 6.69 -0.30
N PRO A 114 5.07 7.61 -0.64
CA PRO A 114 3.69 7.23 -0.91
C PRO A 114 3.56 6.61 -2.30
N HIS A 115 3.15 5.35 -2.30
CA HIS A 115 2.86 4.62 -3.51
C HIS A 115 1.67 3.69 -3.32
N LEU A 116 0.98 3.39 -4.43
CA LEU A 116 -0.04 2.36 -4.52
C LEU A 116 0.40 1.35 -5.56
N SER A 117 0.64 0.12 -5.12
CA SER A 117 1.08 -0.94 -6.02
C SER A 117 -0.06 -1.43 -6.90
N LEU A 118 0.27 -1.70 -8.17
CA LEU A 118 -0.65 -2.20 -9.17
C LEU A 118 -0.40 -3.68 -9.49
N LEU A 119 0.82 -4.17 -9.24
CA LEU A 119 1.22 -5.54 -9.52
C LEU A 119 2.32 -6.02 -8.56
N TYR A 120 2.25 -7.29 -8.17
CA TYR A 120 3.30 -8.01 -7.43
C TYR A 120 3.75 -9.25 -8.20
N ALA A 121 4.90 -9.14 -8.86
CA ALA A 121 5.46 -10.22 -9.66
C ALA A 121 6.98 -10.05 -9.86
N LYS A 122 7.69 -11.17 -10.06
CA LYS A 122 9.08 -11.12 -10.54
C LYS A 122 9.06 -11.12 -12.05
N LEU A 123 9.37 -9.97 -12.65
CA LEU A 123 9.30 -9.76 -14.09
C LEU A 123 10.57 -9.06 -14.62
N PRO A 124 11.01 -9.35 -15.86
CA PRO A 124 12.06 -8.60 -16.53
C PRO A 124 11.73 -7.10 -16.64
N GLY A 125 12.78 -6.27 -16.72
CA GLY A 125 12.65 -4.81 -16.86
C GLY A 125 11.79 -4.38 -18.05
N GLU A 126 12.01 -4.99 -19.21
CA GLU A 126 11.26 -4.69 -20.44
C GLU A 126 9.77 -4.97 -20.28
N THR A 127 9.39 -6.11 -19.69
CA THR A 127 7.98 -6.45 -19.42
C THR A 127 7.35 -5.43 -18.47
N LYS A 128 8.05 -5.00 -17.42
CA LYS A 128 7.56 -3.98 -16.48
C LYS A 128 7.34 -2.65 -17.17
N GLN A 129 8.23 -2.27 -18.10
CA GLN A 129 8.09 -1.05 -18.88
C GLN A 129 6.87 -1.11 -19.81
N THR A 130 6.69 -2.20 -20.57
CA THR A 130 5.51 -2.38 -21.44
C THR A 130 4.22 -2.26 -20.64
N LEU A 131 4.11 -2.98 -19.52
CA LEU A 131 2.92 -2.91 -18.66
C LEU A 131 2.69 -1.49 -18.14
N ALA A 132 3.74 -0.78 -17.71
CA ALA A 132 3.63 0.62 -17.25
C ALA A 132 3.09 1.56 -18.33
N GLU A 133 3.44 1.32 -19.59
CA GLU A 133 2.99 2.10 -20.75
C GLU A 133 1.57 1.74 -21.19
N GLU A 134 0.99 0.64 -20.72
CA GLU A 134 -0.38 0.20 -21.05
C GLU A 134 -1.43 0.73 -20.06
N VAL A 135 -1.07 0.90 -18.78
CA VAL A 135 -1.99 1.38 -17.74
C VAL A 135 -2.55 2.77 -18.11
N ARG A 136 -3.88 2.91 -18.07
CA ARG A 136 -4.58 4.18 -18.29
C ARG A 136 -5.52 4.46 -17.13
N LEU A 137 -5.21 5.49 -16.34
CA LEU A 137 -6.06 5.92 -15.24
C LEU A 137 -6.82 7.19 -15.61
N PRO A 138 -8.12 7.30 -15.28
CA PRO A 138 -8.95 8.45 -15.64
C PRO A 138 -8.75 9.66 -14.71
N PHE A 139 -7.79 9.60 -13.78
CA PHE A 139 -7.58 10.63 -12.75
C PHE A 139 -6.09 10.96 -12.57
N GLY A 140 -5.79 12.22 -12.24
CA GLY A 140 -4.46 12.69 -11.84
C GLY A 140 -4.26 12.80 -10.32
N LYS A 141 -5.33 12.59 -9.55
CA LYS A 141 -5.36 12.62 -8.09
C LYS A 141 -6.32 11.57 -7.57
N ILE A 142 -6.09 11.10 -6.35
CA ILE A 142 -6.95 10.11 -5.69
C ILE A 142 -7.27 10.58 -4.28
N ARG A 143 -8.56 10.56 -3.95
CA ARG A 143 -9.03 10.79 -2.59
C ARG A 143 -9.08 9.49 -1.81
N PHE A 144 -8.62 9.54 -0.57
CA PHE A 144 -8.60 8.44 0.40
C PHE A 144 -9.48 8.84 1.58
N ILE A 145 -10.40 7.96 1.96
CA ILE A 145 -11.47 8.28 2.91
C ILE A 145 -11.48 7.37 4.14
N SER A 146 -10.62 6.36 4.18
CA SER A 146 -10.51 5.43 5.30
C SER A 146 -9.09 4.91 5.47
N ILE A 147 -8.84 4.37 6.66
CA ILE A 147 -7.58 3.78 7.06
C ILE A 147 -7.83 2.46 7.79
N CYS A 148 -7.11 1.42 7.40
CA CYS A 148 -7.17 0.13 8.08
C CYS A 148 -5.78 -0.32 8.56
N ALA A 149 -5.75 -1.35 9.40
CA ALA A 149 -4.53 -2.01 9.83
C ALA A 149 -4.53 -3.48 9.40
N MET A 150 -3.43 -3.88 8.77
CA MET A 150 -3.24 -5.20 8.18
C MET A 150 -2.02 -5.88 8.78
N ARG A 151 -2.13 -7.19 9.00
CA ARG A 151 -1.00 -8.05 9.32
C ARG A 151 -0.37 -8.55 8.03
N CYS A 152 0.91 -8.27 7.82
CA CYS A 152 1.64 -8.64 6.60
C CYS A 152 2.95 -9.37 6.91
N ALA A 153 3.37 -10.31 6.07
CA ALA A 153 4.72 -10.85 6.11
C ALA A 153 5.75 -9.77 5.72
N ARG A 154 6.91 -9.71 6.39
CA ARG A 154 7.99 -8.78 6.04
C ARG A 154 9.35 -9.48 5.97
N PRO A 155 10.07 -9.37 4.83
CA PRO A 155 9.58 -8.83 3.56
C PRO A 155 8.48 -9.73 2.96
N THR A 156 7.51 -9.14 2.25
CA THR A 156 6.64 -9.92 1.35
C THR A 156 7.37 -10.10 0.02
N THR A 157 7.54 -11.34 -0.42
CA THR A 157 8.33 -11.72 -1.61
C THR A 157 7.65 -12.74 -2.52
N THR A 158 6.51 -13.28 -2.11
CA THR A 158 5.75 -14.33 -2.80
C THR A 158 4.24 -14.06 -2.78
N ALA A 159 3.51 -14.70 -3.70
CA ALA A 159 2.06 -14.64 -3.74
C ALA A 159 1.40 -15.26 -2.50
N ALA A 160 1.94 -16.40 -2.02
CA ALA A 160 1.43 -17.08 -0.83
C ALA A 160 1.49 -16.19 0.42
N GLU A 161 2.52 -15.35 0.55
CA GLU A 161 2.61 -14.38 1.66
C GLU A 161 1.57 -13.25 1.55
N VAL A 162 1.19 -12.84 0.33
CA VAL A 162 0.12 -11.85 0.08
C VAL A 162 -1.23 -12.43 0.48
N GLU A 163 -1.51 -13.68 0.13
CA GLU A 163 -2.74 -14.39 0.48
C GLU A 163 -2.93 -14.59 1.99
N GLN A 164 -1.84 -14.54 2.76
CA GLN A 164 -1.86 -14.65 4.22
C GLN A 164 -2.09 -13.31 4.94
N TRP A 165 -2.19 -12.20 4.19
CA TRP A 165 -2.48 -10.91 4.80
C TRP A 165 -3.84 -10.92 5.50
N LYS A 166 -3.89 -10.30 6.68
CA LYS A 166 -5.08 -10.34 7.53
C LYS A 166 -5.47 -8.95 8.01
N LEU A 167 -6.74 -8.59 7.82
CA LEU A 167 -7.32 -7.40 8.44
C LEU A 167 -7.33 -7.54 9.96
N LEU A 168 -6.75 -6.57 10.65
CA LEU A 168 -6.77 -6.45 12.11
C LEU A 168 -7.80 -5.42 12.55
N ALA A 169 -7.82 -4.25 11.90
CA ALA A 169 -8.75 -3.17 12.21
C ALA A 169 -9.23 -2.47 10.92
N PRO A 170 -10.54 -2.31 10.69
CA PRO A 170 -11.10 -1.53 9.59
C PRO A 170 -11.06 -0.02 9.86
#